data_AF-A0A9E1UX74-F1
#
_entry.id   AF-A0A9E1UX74-F1
#
_cell.length_a   1.000
_cell.length_b   1.000
_cell.length_c   1.000
_cell.angle_alpha   90.00
_cell.angle_beta   90.00
_cell.angle_gamma   90.00
#
_symmetry.space_group_name_H-M   'P 1'
#
loop_
_entity.id
_entity.type
_entity.pdbx_description
1 polymer ?
#
loop_
_entity_poly.entity_id
_entity_poly.type
_entity_poly.pdbx_seq_one_letter_code
_entity_poly.pdbx_strand_id
1 'polypeptide(L)'
;MKKYSERAKSDEREDWSRISDSTLEEFTVTFSFTDVKGFRFYLPAYMIWTIRNHRTSTSIIGDFTIYALTPDHYIFRDIGFINAFDDEQFDCITRFLAYCVENDGSCDGTVADDNLRKIRKAQPEHATDG
;
A
#
# COMPACT_ATOMS: atom_id res chain seq x y z
N MET A 1 15.56 30.55 -4.86
CA MET A 1 15.35 29.11 -5.19
C MET A 1 16.67 28.34 -5.09
N LYS A 2 17.19 28.06 -3.88
CA LYS A 2 18.44 27.29 -3.70
C LYS A 2 18.35 26.18 -2.63
N LYS A 3 17.15 25.91 -2.09
CA LYS A 3 16.96 25.00 -0.94
C LYS A 3 16.43 23.61 -1.32
N TYR A 4 15.91 23.44 -2.55
CA TYR A 4 15.30 22.18 -2.99
C TYR A 4 16.27 21.23 -3.70
N SER A 5 17.36 21.74 -4.32
CA SER A 5 18.30 20.89 -5.07
C SER A 5 19.31 20.14 -4.20
N GLU A 6 19.52 20.56 -2.95
CA GLU A 6 20.46 19.88 -2.05
C GLU A 6 19.81 18.70 -1.32
N ARG A 7 18.52 18.76 -1.00
CA ARG A 7 17.76 17.62 -0.45
C ARG A 7 17.54 16.50 -1.46
N ALA A 8 17.48 16.83 -2.75
CA ALA A 8 17.37 15.85 -3.83
C ALA A 8 18.62 14.96 -4.00
N LYS A 9 19.76 15.29 -3.37
CA LYS A 9 21.00 14.49 -3.47
C LYS A 9 21.08 13.35 -2.46
N SER A 10 20.23 13.37 -1.42
CA SER A 10 20.05 12.28 -0.47
C SER A 10 18.66 11.64 -0.66
N ASP A 11 18.16 11.65 -1.90
CA ASP A 11 16.76 11.40 -2.18
C ASP A 11 16.38 10.00 -1.66
N GLU A 12 15.49 9.99 -0.68
CA GLU A 12 14.82 8.79 -0.17
C GLU A 12 14.11 8.04 -1.31
N ARG A 13 13.92 8.66 -2.49
CA ARG A 13 13.26 8.12 -3.70
C ARG A 13 13.82 6.81 -4.26
N GLU A 14 14.99 6.36 -3.80
CA GLU A 14 15.55 5.06 -4.19
C GLU A 14 15.46 4.00 -3.08
N ASP A 15 15.17 4.42 -1.83
CA ASP A 15 15.14 3.54 -0.66
C ASP A 15 14.00 3.94 0.28
N TRP A 16 12.84 3.30 0.09
CA TRP A 16 11.63 3.53 0.88
C TRP A 16 11.84 3.29 2.38
N SER A 17 12.85 2.50 2.76
CA SER A 17 13.11 2.15 4.16
C SER A 17 13.71 3.32 4.97
N ARG A 18 14.19 4.37 4.28
CA ARG A 18 14.76 5.56 4.92
C ARG A 18 13.72 6.62 5.28
N ILE A 19 12.48 6.48 4.81
CA ILE A 19 11.42 7.42 5.09
C ILE A 19 11.05 7.33 6.57
N SER A 20 11.06 8.46 7.28
CA SER A 20 10.71 8.47 8.70
C SER A 20 9.20 8.28 8.93
N ASP A 21 8.82 7.69 10.06
CA ASP A 21 7.40 7.54 10.44
C ASP A 21 6.67 8.90 10.44
N SER A 22 7.31 9.98 10.92
CA SER A 22 6.76 11.34 10.88
C SER A 22 6.53 11.86 9.45
N THR A 23 7.39 11.46 8.51
CA THR A 23 7.23 11.81 7.10
C THR A 23 6.04 11.09 6.49
N LEU A 24 5.85 9.80 6.81
CA LEU A 24 4.68 9.03 6.36
C LEU A 24 3.37 9.63 6.89
N GLU A 25 3.37 10.11 8.13
CA GLU A 25 2.24 10.81 8.76
C GLU A 25 1.95 12.18 8.15
N GLU A 26 2.95 12.92 7.67
CA GLU A 26 2.72 14.19 6.98
C GLU A 26 2.14 13.98 5.57
N PHE A 27 2.47 12.86 4.91
CA PHE A 27 2.08 12.58 3.54
C PHE A 27 0.99 11.50 3.42
N THR A 28 -0.04 11.53 4.29
CA THR A 28 -1.11 10.52 4.28
C THR A 28 -1.85 10.38 2.94
N VAL A 29 -1.85 11.41 2.09
CA VAL A 29 -2.51 11.41 0.76
C VAL A 29 -1.58 11.02 -0.40
N THR A 30 -0.40 10.45 -0.14
CA THR A 30 0.61 10.14 -1.17
C THR A 30 0.06 9.29 -2.32
N PHE A 31 -0.78 8.29 -2.02
CA PHE A 31 -1.37 7.46 -3.08
C PHE A 31 -2.33 8.23 -4.00
N SER A 32 -2.85 9.38 -3.55
CA SER A 32 -3.70 10.26 -4.37
C SER A 32 -2.93 11.04 -5.46
N PHE A 33 -1.61 11.19 -5.32
CA PHE A 33 -0.79 12.07 -6.16
C PHE A 33 0.37 11.35 -6.86
N THR A 34 0.45 10.03 -6.74
CA THR A 34 1.52 9.22 -7.34
C THR A 34 1.03 8.47 -8.58
N ASP A 35 1.98 8.12 -9.45
CA ASP A 35 1.78 7.12 -10.50
C ASP A 35 1.99 5.72 -9.92
N VAL A 36 1.74 4.67 -10.71
CA VAL A 36 1.92 3.28 -10.28
C VAL A 36 3.34 3.03 -9.73
N LYS A 37 4.36 3.67 -10.29
CA LYS A 37 5.74 3.53 -9.82
C LYS A 37 5.91 4.11 -8.42
N GLY A 38 5.42 5.33 -8.19
CA GLY A 38 5.40 5.96 -6.87
C GLY A 38 4.58 5.16 -5.86
N PHE A 39 3.44 4.62 -6.27
CA PHE A 39 2.62 3.74 -5.43
C PHE A 39 3.42 2.53 -4.94
N ARG A 40 4.06 1.80 -5.87
CA ARG A 40 4.90 0.64 -5.54
C ARG A 40 6.08 1.01 -4.64
N PHE A 41 6.65 2.20 -4.85
CA PHE A 41 7.76 2.69 -4.05
C PHE A 41 7.36 2.94 -2.59
N TYR A 42 6.24 3.64 -2.34
CA TYR A 42 5.81 3.97 -0.98
C TYR A 42 5.10 2.83 -0.26
N LEU A 43 4.42 1.95 -0.98
CA LEU A 43 3.55 0.92 -0.42
C LEU A 43 4.19 0.10 0.74
N PRO A 44 5.44 -0.42 0.63
CA PRO A 44 6.04 -1.20 1.70
C PRO A 44 6.19 -0.41 3.01
N ALA A 45 6.58 0.87 2.92
CA ALA A 45 6.75 1.74 4.09
C ALA A 45 5.42 1.95 4.83
N TYR A 46 4.34 2.19 4.07
CA TYR A 46 2.99 2.35 4.61
C TYR A 46 2.48 1.07 5.28
N MET A 47 2.62 -0.10 4.62
CA MET A 47 2.23 -1.39 5.21
C MET A 47 2.97 -1.69 6.51
N ILE A 48 4.30 -1.49 6.53
CA ILE A 48 5.12 -1.70 7.73
C ILE A 48 4.71 -0.75 8.85
N TRP A 49 4.51 0.53 8.52
CA TRP A 49 4.04 1.51 9.48
C TRP A 49 2.70 1.08 10.09
N THR A 50 1.74 0.62 9.27
CA THR A 50 0.43 0.15 9.74
C THR A 50 0.59 -1.03 10.71
N ILE A 51 1.35 -2.07 10.33
CA ILE A 51 1.58 -3.24 11.20
C ILE A 51 2.20 -2.83 12.55
N ARG A 52 3.09 -1.84 12.56
CA ARG A 52 3.78 -1.40 13.78
C ARG A 52 2.92 -0.51 14.68
N ASN A 53 2.00 0.27 14.11
CA ASN A 53 1.37 1.39 14.81
C ASN A 53 -0.16 1.33 14.91
N HIS A 54 -0.84 0.42 14.21
CA HIS A 54 -2.32 0.39 14.17
C HIS A 54 -3.00 0.27 15.55
N ARG A 55 -2.29 -0.25 16.56
CA ARG A 55 -2.81 -0.38 17.94
C ARG A 55 -2.50 0.81 18.85
N THR A 56 -1.55 1.65 18.47
CA THR A 56 -0.97 2.68 19.35
C THR A 56 -1.08 4.09 18.79
N SER A 57 -1.26 4.23 17.48
CA SER A 57 -1.43 5.50 16.78
C SER A 57 -2.89 5.70 16.37
N THR A 58 -3.35 6.94 16.40
CA THR A 58 -4.67 7.35 15.88
C THR A 58 -4.57 7.90 14.45
N SER A 59 -3.43 7.72 13.79
CA SER A 59 -3.20 8.22 12.43
C SER A 59 -3.97 7.40 11.40
N ILE A 60 -4.54 8.10 10.41
CA ILE A 60 -5.37 7.54 9.34
C ILE A 60 -4.57 6.75 8.28
N ILE A 61 -3.24 6.68 8.40
CA ILE A 61 -2.36 5.99 7.44
C ILE A 61 -2.81 4.54 7.25
N GLY A 62 -3.17 3.84 8.34
CA GLY A 62 -3.61 2.44 8.28
C GLY A 62 -4.81 2.27 7.35
N ASP A 63 -5.88 3.00 7.63
CA ASP A 63 -7.11 2.94 6.85
C ASP A 63 -6.86 3.37 5.40
N PHE A 64 -6.10 4.45 5.18
CA PHE A 64 -5.79 4.93 3.84
C PHE A 64 -5.00 3.91 3.02
N THR A 65 -4.06 3.19 3.65
CA THR A 65 -3.30 2.10 3.02
C THR A 65 -4.22 0.96 2.61
N ILE A 66 -5.16 0.56 3.49
CA ILE A 66 -6.14 -0.49 3.19
C ILE A 66 -7.04 -0.06 2.03
N TYR A 67 -7.55 1.17 2.03
CA TYR A 67 -8.44 1.69 0.97
C TYR A 67 -7.74 1.82 -0.38
N ALA A 68 -6.45 2.14 -0.38
CA ALA A 68 -5.65 2.24 -1.59
C ALA A 68 -5.37 0.87 -2.24
N LEU A 69 -5.36 -0.20 -1.45
CA LEU A 69 -5.10 -1.58 -1.89
C LEU A 69 -6.34 -2.28 -2.45
N THR A 70 -6.95 -1.68 -3.47
CA THR A 70 -8.12 -2.25 -4.16
C THR A 70 -7.92 -2.30 -5.67
N PRO A 71 -8.35 -3.38 -6.36
CA PRO A 71 -8.21 -3.48 -7.82
C PRO A 71 -8.91 -2.36 -8.59
N ASP A 72 -9.96 -1.79 -8.00
CA ASP A 72 -10.77 -0.72 -8.59
C ASP A 72 -10.14 0.68 -8.41
N HIS A 73 -8.98 0.79 -7.75
CA HIS A 73 -8.35 2.07 -7.49
C HIS A 73 -7.95 2.73 -8.81
N TYR A 74 -8.22 4.04 -8.93
CA TYR A 74 -8.08 4.76 -10.21
C TYR A 74 -6.65 4.70 -10.77
N ILE A 75 -5.64 4.55 -9.91
CA ILE A 75 -4.22 4.44 -10.31
C ILE A 75 -3.94 3.21 -11.16
N PHE A 76 -4.76 2.16 -11.02
CA PHE A 76 -4.62 0.91 -11.77
C PHE A 76 -5.55 0.83 -12.98
N ARG A 77 -6.35 1.88 -13.27
CA ARG A 77 -7.35 1.86 -14.34
C ARG A 77 -6.76 1.51 -15.71
N ASP A 78 -5.57 2.03 -16.00
CA ASP A 78 -4.97 1.91 -17.34
C ASP A 78 -4.16 0.62 -17.53
N ILE A 79 -3.57 0.09 -16.45
CA ILE A 79 -2.67 -1.07 -16.51
C ILE A 79 -3.28 -2.34 -15.91
N GLY A 80 -4.30 -2.21 -15.05
CA GLY A 80 -4.86 -3.29 -14.24
C GLY A 80 -4.01 -3.61 -13.00
N PHE A 81 -4.68 -3.92 -11.89
CA PHE A 81 -4.02 -4.25 -10.61
C PHE A 81 -3.05 -5.43 -10.75
N ILE A 82 -3.46 -6.48 -11.46
CA ILE A 82 -2.65 -7.70 -11.70
C ILE A 82 -1.33 -7.44 -12.43
N ASN A 83 -1.26 -6.39 -13.25
CA ASN A 83 -0.05 -6.06 -14.00
C ASN A 83 0.81 -5.02 -13.26
N ALA A 84 0.31 -4.46 -12.15
CA ALA A 84 1.03 -3.45 -11.39
C ALA A 84 2.09 -4.06 -10.46
N PHE A 85 1.89 -5.30 -10.02
CA PHE A 85 2.75 -5.97 -9.04
C PHE A 85 3.23 -7.33 -9.57
N ASP A 86 4.39 -7.78 -9.08
CA ASP A 86 4.86 -9.15 -9.27
C ASP A 86 4.26 -10.09 -8.21
N ASP A 87 4.48 -11.40 -8.38
CA ASP A 87 3.89 -12.43 -7.51
C ASP A 87 4.29 -12.27 -6.03
N GLU A 88 5.53 -11.85 -5.75
CA GLU A 88 6.02 -11.65 -4.39
C GLU A 88 5.35 -10.42 -3.73
N GLN A 89 5.19 -9.34 -4.48
CA GLN A 89 4.46 -8.15 -4.06
C GLN A 89 2.98 -8.47 -3.82
N PHE A 90 2.39 -9.29 -4.68
CA PHE A 90 1.01 -9.78 -4.52
C PHE A 90 0.83 -10.60 -3.24
N ASP A 91 1.73 -11.55 -2.96
CA ASP A 91 1.69 -12.34 -1.72
C ASP A 91 1.80 -11.43 -0.49
N CYS A 92 2.74 -10.48 -0.52
CA CYS A 92 2.91 -9.51 0.56
C CYS A 92 1.63 -8.68 0.82
N ILE A 93 1.01 -8.14 -0.23
CA ILE A 93 -0.23 -7.36 -0.14
C ILE A 93 -1.36 -8.22 0.43
N THR A 94 -1.51 -9.45 -0.08
CA THR A 94 -2.55 -10.40 0.34
C THR A 94 -2.40 -10.75 1.82
N ARG A 95 -1.18 -11.01 2.28
CA ARG A 95 -0.87 -11.29 3.69
C ARG A 95 -1.07 -10.08 4.58
N PHE A 96 -0.74 -8.89 4.11
CA PHE A 96 -1.02 -7.64 4.82
C PHE A 96 -2.53 -7.44 5.02
N LEU A 97 -3.35 -7.61 3.97
CA LEU A 97 -4.80 -7.48 4.08
C LEU A 97 -5.38 -8.56 5.02
N ALA A 98 -4.91 -9.80 4.92
CA ALA A 98 -5.31 -10.86 5.85
C ALA A 98 -4.97 -10.53 7.31
N TYR A 99 -3.79 -9.96 7.55
CA TYR A 99 -3.42 -9.44 8.88
C TYR A 99 -4.41 -8.36 9.35
N CYS A 100 -4.78 -7.39 8.49
CA CYS A 100 -5.76 -6.37 8.84
C CYS A 100 -7.14 -6.96 9.19
N VAL A 101 -7.57 -8.02 8.50
CA VAL A 101 -8.81 -8.76 8.83
C VAL A 101 -8.74 -9.39 10.23
N GLU A 102 -7.62 -10.03 10.57
CA GLU A 102 -7.43 -10.64 11.89
C GLU A 102 -7.35 -9.62 13.04
N ASN A 103 -7.05 -8.37 12.71
CA ASN A 103 -6.86 -7.27 13.66
C ASN A 103 -8.00 -6.23 13.58
N ASP A 104 -9.19 -6.68 13.19
CA ASP A 104 -10.41 -5.87 13.10
C ASP A 104 -10.68 -5.12 14.42
N GLY A 105 -11.02 -3.83 14.30
CA GLY A 105 -11.20 -2.89 15.41
C GLY A 105 -10.01 -1.96 15.65
N SER A 106 -8.82 -2.32 15.16
CA SER A 106 -7.65 -1.41 15.07
C SER A 106 -7.22 -1.14 13.63
N CYS A 107 -7.57 -2.06 12.72
CA CYS A 107 -7.62 -1.85 11.28
C CYS A 107 -9.09 -1.94 10.84
N ASP A 108 -9.44 -1.34 9.71
CA ASP A 108 -10.71 -1.62 9.03
C ASP A 108 -10.66 -3.02 8.37
N GLY A 109 -10.96 -4.05 9.17
CA GLY A 109 -10.93 -5.44 8.72
C GLY A 109 -12.03 -5.76 7.70
N THR A 110 -13.14 -5.03 7.74
CA THR A 110 -14.25 -5.20 6.77
C THR A 110 -13.81 -4.79 5.37
N VAL A 111 -13.18 -3.62 5.22
CA VAL A 111 -12.69 -3.18 3.91
C VAL A 111 -11.47 -4.01 3.47
N ALA A 112 -10.62 -4.45 4.41
CA ALA A 112 -9.54 -5.36 4.08
C ALA A 112 -10.04 -6.69 3.49
N ASP A 113 -11.09 -7.30 4.06
CA ASP A 113 -11.68 -8.54 3.54
C ASP A 113 -12.32 -8.33 2.16
N ASP A 114 -13.04 -7.23 1.96
CA ASP A 114 -13.62 -6.91 0.63
C ASP A 114 -12.54 -6.75 -0.43
N ASN A 115 -11.47 -6.00 -0.12
CA ASN A 115 -10.33 -5.83 -1.02
C ASN A 115 -9.62 -7.16 -1.32
N LEU A 116 -9.43 -8.01 -0.31
CA LEU A 116 -8.84 -9.35 -0.46
C LEU A 116 -9.68 -10.22 -1.41
N ARG A 117 -11.01 -10.19 -1.28
CA ARG A 117 -11.93 -10.91 -2.17
C ARG A 117 -11.87 -10.39 -3.60
N LYS A 118 -11.78 -9.06 -3.79
CA LYS A 118 -11.64 -8.47 -5.12
C LYS A 118 -10.32 -8.87 -5.78
N ILE A 119 -9.21 -8.84 -5.04
CA ILE A 119 -7.90 -9.25 -5.55
C ILE A 119 -7.94 -10.71 -6.00
N ARG A 120 -8.50 -11.61 -5.18
CA ARG A 120 -8.64 -13.04 -5.52
C ARG A 120 -9.50 -13.29 -6.76
N LYS A 121 -10.56 -12.49 -6.97
CA LYS A 121 -11.40 -12.56 -8.18
C LYS A 121 -10.71 -11.99 -9.42
N ALA A 122 -9.82 -11.01 -9.24
CA ALA A 122 -9.08 -10.37 -10.32
C ALA A 122 -7.90 -11.22 -10.80
N GLN A 123 -7.38 -12.11 -9.95
CA GLN A 123 -6.42 -13.11 -10.39
C GLN A 123 -7.10 -14.03 -11.40
N PRO A 124 -6.54 -14.22 -12.61
CA PRO A 124 -7.02 -15.24 -13.51
C PRO A 124 -7.01 -16.56 -12.73
N GLU A 125 -8.11 -17.30 -12.76
CA GLU A 125 -8.16 -18.63 -12.17
C GLU A 125 -6.87 -19.33 -12.59
N HIS A 126 -6.04 -19.73 -11.61
CA HIS A 126 -5.26 -20.93 -11.83
C HIS A 126 -6.31 -21.96 -12.17
N ALA A 127 -6.49 -22.20 -13.47
CA ALA A 127 -7.13 -23.37 -14.00
C ALA A 127 -6.57 -24.50 -13.15
N THR A 128 -7.42 -25.04 -12.29
CA THR A 128 -7.15 -26.23 -11.54
C THR A 128 -7.21 -27.35 -12.57
N ASP A 129 -6.17 -27.42 -13.39
CA ASP A 129 -5.83 -28.57 -14.20
C ASP A 129 -5.02 -29.51 -13.30
N GLY A 130 -5.67 -30.58 -12.84
CA GLY A 130 -5.08 -31.65 -12.05
C GLY A 130 -6.10 -32.40 -11.21
#